data_AF-A0A800CIE2-F1
#
_entry.id   AF-A0A800CIE2-F1
#
_cell.length_a   1.000
_cell.length_b   1.000
_cell.length_c   1.000
_cell.angle_alpha   90.00
_cell.angle_beta   90.00
_cell.angle_gamma   90.00
#
_symmetry.space_group_name_H-M   'P 1'
#
loop_
_entity.id
_entity.type
_entity.pdbx_description
1 polymer ?
#
loop_
_entity_poly.entity_id
_entity_poly.type
_entity_poly.pdbx_seq_one_letter_code
_entity_poly.pdbx_strand_id
1 'polypeptide(L)'
;MSIQSLVQTDVIVQRKVTVTLPEKLLARLDARIPSRQRSQFIAEAVENQLAIEEQLNALEESAGAWRDENHPDMLTDEDIDAWLRNLRSSWAGADHG
;
A
#
# COMPACT_ATOMS: atom_id res chain seq x y z
N MET A 1 11.38 30.66 15.85
CA MET A 1 11.07 29.85 14.66
C MET A 1 10.02 28.84 15.06
N SER A 2 8.78 29.00 14.60
CA SER A 2 7.64 28.17 15.00
C SER A 2 7.36 27.18 13.88
N ILE A 3 7.60 25.89 14.13
CA ILE A 3 7.23 24.80 13.22
C ILE A 3 5.84 24.36 13.65
N GLN A 4 4.81 25.03 13.14
CA GLN A 4 3.49 24.42 13.05
C GLN A 4 3.44 23.75 11.68
N SER A 5 3.88 22.49 11.66
CA SER A 5 3.68 21.59 10.52
C SER A 5 2.19 21.47 10.28
N LEU A 6 1.77 22.05 9.18
CA LEU A 6 0.44 21.99 8.62
C LEU A 6 0.09 20.52 8.35
N VAL A 7 -0.69 19.90 9.24
CA VAL A 7 -1.50 18.76 8.80
C VAL A 7 -2.56 19.39 7.92
N GLN A 8 -2.26 19.48 6.62
CA GLN A 8 -3.24 19.83 5.60
C GLN A 8 -4.26 18.70 5.64
N THR A 9 -5.30 18.87 6.46
CA THR A 9 -6.48 18.02 6.40
C THR A 9 -7.08 18.30 5.04
N ASP A 10 -6.76 17.46 4.06
CA ASP A 10 -7.49 17.41 2.82
C ASP A 10 -8.95 17.22 3.19
N VAL A 11 -9.72 18.29 3.08
CA VAL A 11 -11.18 18.21 3.11
C VAL A 11 -11.52 17.19 2.03
N ILE A 12 -12.18 16.09 2.40
CA ILE A 12 -12.57 15.04 1.45
C ILE A 12 -13.48 15.69 0.39
N VAL A 13 -12.90 16.16 -0.72
CA VAL A 13 -13.64 16.80 -1.81
C VAL A 13 -14.24 15.70 -2.67
N GLN A 14 -15.53 15.45 -2.47
CA GLN A 14 -16.27 14.49 -3.28
C GLN A 14 -16.62 15.10 -4.64
N ARG A 15 -16.26 14.40 -5.72
CA ARG A 15 -16.69 14.76 -7.09
C ARG A 15 -17.70 13.74 -7.60
N LYS A 16 -18.78 14.24 -8.21
CA LYS A 16 -19.79 13.38 -8.84
C LYS A 16 -19.30 12.93 -10.22
N VAL A 17 -19.41 11.63 -10.47
CA VAL A 17 -19.16 11.00 -11.77
C VAL A 17 -20.42 10.24 -12.19
N THR A 18 -20.72 10.24 -13.50
CA THR A 18 -21.79 9.42 -14.08
C THR A 18 -21.16 8.20 -14.73
N VAL A 19 -21.60 7.00 -14.35
CA VAL A 19 -21.11 5.71 -14.87
C VAL A 19 -22.28 4.86 -15.33
N THR A 20 -22.11 4.16 -16.44
CA THR A 20 -23.09 3.21 -16.97
C THR A 20 -22.73 1.81 -16.52
N LEU A 21 -23.68 1.11 -15.89
CA LEU A 21 -23.49 -0.26 -15.39
C LEU A 21 -24.42 -1.23 -16.14
N PRO A 22 -24.00 -2.48 -16.38
CA PRO A 22 -24.89 -3.51 -16.92
C PRO A 22 -26.10 -3.71 -16.01
N GLU A 23 -27.30 -3.85 -16.60
CA GLU A 23 -28.56 -3.99 -15.87
C GLU A 23 -28.53 -5.15 -14.85
N LYS A 24 -27.98 -6.29 -15.26
CA LYS A 24 -27.82 -7.46 -14.37
C LYS A 24 -26.94 -7.18 -13.16
N LEU A 25 -25.91 -6.34 -13.31
CA LEU A 25 -25.05 -5.95 -12.19
C LEU A 25 -25.78 -4.99 -11.27
N LEU A 26 -26.50 -4.01 -11.83
CA LEU A 26 -27.30 -3.08 -11.05
C LEU A 26 -28.39 -3.82 -10.25
N ALA A 27 -29.11 -4.76 -10.87
CA ALA A 27 -30.10 -5.58 -10.17
C ALA A 27 -29.50 -6.38 -9.00
N ARG A 28 -28.27 -6.90 -9.17
CA ARG A 28 -27.54 -7.61 -8.10
C ARG A 28 -27.10 -6.69 -6.96
N LEU A 29 -26.73 -5.45 -7.28
CA LEU A 29 -26.40 -4.42 -6.30
C LEU A 29 -27.66 -4.03 -5.52
N ASP A 30 -28.75 -3.78 -6.23
CA ASP A 30 -30.04 -3.35 -5.69
C ASP A 30 -30.65 -4.37 -4.74
N ALA A 31 -30.49 -5.66 -5.03
CA ALA A 31 -30.97 -6.75 -4.19
C ALA A 31 -30.19 -6.90 -2.87
N ARG A 32 -28.98 -6.35 -2.76
CA ARG A 32 -28.08 -6.54 -1.61
C ARG A 32 -27.82 -5.27 -0.82
N ILE A 33 -27.76 -4.12 -1.49
CA ILE A 33 -27.31 -2.85 -0.91
C ILE A 33 -28.45 -1.83 -0.94
N PRO A 34 -28.84 -1.28 0.23
CA PRO A 34 -29.83 -0.21 0.30
C PRO A 34 -29.43 1.00 -0.56
N SER A 35 -30.41 1.68 -1.15
CA SER A 35 -30.17 2.79 -2.10
C SER A 35 -29.24 3.88 -1.55
N ARG A 36 -29.33 4.20 -0.24
CA ARG A 36 -28.51 5.22 0.41
C ARG A 36 -27.06 4.81 0.68
N GLN A 37 -26.74 3.53 0.54
CA GLN A 37 -25.40 2.97 0.79
C GLN A 37 -24.64 2.64 -0.50
N ARG A 38 -25.28 2.76 -1.68
CA ARG A 38 -24.66 2.38 -2.95
C ARG A 38 -23.42 3.18 -3.29
N SER A 39 -23.46 4.50 -3.11
CA SER A 39 -22.32 5.36 -3.42
C SER A 39 -21.11 5.01 -2.55
N GLN A 40 -21.34 4.74 -1.26
CA GLN A 40 -20.28 4.30 -0.35
C GLN A 40 -19.74 2.93 -0.76
N PHE A 41 -20.62 1.95 -1.00
CA PHE A 41 -20.20 0.62 -1.43
C PHE A 41 -19.40 0.64 -2.73
N ILE A 42 -19.83 1.44 -3.71
CA ILE A 42 -19.11 1.59 -4.99
C ILE A 42 -17.75 2.25 -4.75
N ALA A 43 -17.67 3.29 -3.91
CA ALA A 43 -16.41 3.95 -3.60
C ALA A 43 -15.42 2.98 -2.94
N GLU A 44 -15.87 2.23 -1.92
CA GLU A 44 -15.05 1.22 -1.23
C GLU A 44 -14.61 0.10 -2.20
N ALA A 45 -15.50 -0.35 -3.09
CA ALA A 45 -15.15 -1.37 -4.08
C ALA A 45 -14.09 -0.86 -5.08
N VAL A 46 -14.19 0.40 -5.51
CA VAL A 46 -13.21 1.02 -6.41
C VAL A 46 -11.87 1.22 -5.70
N GLU A 47 -11.86 1.70 -4.47
CA GLU A 47 -10.65 1.88 -3.67
C GLU A 47 -9.90 0.56 -3.46
N ASN A 48 -10.62 -0.50 -3.08
CA ASN A 48 -10.01 -1.82 -2.92
C ASN A 48 -9.42 -2.37 -4.23
N GLN A 49 -10.12 -2.17 -5.35
CA GLN A 49 -9.64 -2.65 -6.65
C GLN A 49 -8.40 -1.87 -7.11
N LEU A 50 -8.37 -0.54 -6.91
CA LEU A 50 -7.21 0.29 -7.22
C LEU A 50 -5.99 -0.09 -6.37
N ALA A 51 -6.18 -0.33 -5.07
CA ALA A 51 -5.08 -0.76 -4.20
C ALA A 51 -4.45 -2.09 -4.66
N ILE A 52 -5.27 -3.04 -5.14
CA ILE A 52 -4.79 -4.30 -5.72
C ILE A 52 -3.98 -4.02 -7.00
N GLU A 53 -4.48 -3.18 -7.90
CA GLU A 53 -3.79 -2.83 -9.15
C GLU A 53 -2.45 -2.12 -8.88
N GLU A 54 -2.42 -1.18 -7.94
CA GLU A 54 -1.20 -0.49 -7.50
C GLU A 54 -0.18 -1.48 -6.93
N GLN A 55 -0.63 -2.44 -6.11
CA GLN A 55 0.25 -3.46 -5.56
C GLN A 55 0.80 -4.39 -6.64
N LEU A 56 -0.02 -4.80 -7.60
CA LEU A 56 0.43 -5.63 -8.73
C LEU A 56 1.47 -4.89 -9.57
N ASN A 57 1.24 -3.62 -9.87
CA ASN A 57 2.21 -2.79 -10.57
C ASN A 57 3.53 -2.67 -9.78
N ALA A 58 3.46 -2.45 -8.47
CA ALA A 58 4.65 -2.39 -7.62
C ALA A 58 5.44 -3.71 -7.61
N LEU A 59 4.75 -4.86 -7.64
CA LEU A 59 5.39 -6.18 -7.76
C LEU A 59 6.08 -6.36 -9.12
N GLU A 60 5.46 -5.90 -10.21
CA GLU A 60 6.05 -5.94 -11.54
C GLU A 60 7.27 -5.02 -11.65
N GLU A 61 7.17 -3.79 -11.14
CA GLU A 61 8.26 -2.80 -11.15
C GLU A 61 9.45 -3.22 -10.28
N SER A 62 9.19 -3.91 -9.17
CA SER A 62 10.23 -4.44 -8.28
C SER A 62 10.72 -5.83 -8.67
N ALA A 63 10.21 -6.41 -9.76
CA ALA A 63 10.66 -7.72 -10.22
C ALA A 63 12.17 -7.70 -10.54
N GLY A 64 12.93 -8.53 -9.83
CA GLY A 64 14.39 -8.58 -9.96
C GLY A 64 15.13 -7.43 -9.29
N ALA A 65 14.46 -6.63 -8.44
CA ALA A 65 15.10 -5.68 -7.53
C ALA A 65 16.01 -6.41 -6.51
N TRP A 66 15.69 -7.68 -6.20
CA TRP A 66 16.54 -8.56 -5.40
C TRP A 66 17.19 -9.63 -6.27
N ARG A 67 18.51 -9.74 -6.22
CA ARG A 67 19.29 -10.78 -6.88
C ARG A 67 20.47 -11.17 -6.00
N ASP A 68 20.84 -12.44 -6.02
CA ASP A 68 21.97 -13.00 -5.26
C ASP A 68 23.28 -12.28 -5.59
N GLU A 69 23.49 -11.89 -6.85
CA GLU A 69 24.67 -11.14 -7.27
C GLU A 69 24.76 -9.73 -6.65
N ASN A 70 23.61 -9.15 -6.26
CA ASN A 70 23.54 -7.84 -5.62
C ASN A 70 23.68 -7.93 -4.09
N HIS A 71 23.54 -9.12 -3.51
CA HIS A 71 23.55 -9.37 -2.06
C HIS A 71 24.42 -10.58 -1.69
N PRO A 72 25.74 -10.52 -1.97
CA PRO A 72 26.65 -11.62 -1.67
C PRO A 72 26.78 -11.92 -0.17
N ASP A 73 26.45 -10.95 0.68
CA ASP A 73 26.41 -11.03 2.14
C ASP A 73 25.15 -11.69 2.69
N MET A 74 24.25 -12.18 1.83
CA MET A 74 23.02 -12.86 2.20
C MET A 74 22.81 -14.19 1.45
N LEU A 75 23.89 -14.79 0.92
CA LEU A 75 23.82 -16.02 0.12
C LEU A 75 23.69 -17.30 0.96
N THR A 76 24.31 -17.33 2.14
CA THR A 76 24.29 -18.48 3.04
C THR A 76 23.77 -18.08 4.42
N ASP A 77 23.34 -19.08 5.19
CA ASP A 77 22.93 -18.87 6.58
C ASP A 77 24.07 -18.22 7.40
N GLU A 78 25.33 -18.59 7.15
CA GLU A 78 26.49 -17.97 7.81
C GLU A 78 26.69 -16.49 7.42
N ASP A 79 26.46 -16.13 6.16
CA ASP A 79 26.55 -14.75 5.67
C ASP A 79 25.45 -13.88 6.30
N ILE A 80 24.22 -14.40 6.32
CA ILE A 80 23.06 -13.75 6.97
C ILE A 80 23.34 -13.56 8.47
N ASP A 81 23.88 -14.57 9.15
CA ASP A 81 24.25 -14.48 10.56
C ASP A 81 25.34 -13.43 10.82
N ALA A 82 26.33 -13.33 9.92
CA ALA A 82 27.36 -12.30 10.00
C ALA A 82 26.78 -10.89 9.81
N TRP A 83 25.89 -10.72 8.83
CA TRP A 83 25.17 -9.47 8.58
C TRP A 83 24.31 -9.07 9.78
N LEU A 84 23.52 -10.00 10.35
CA LEU A 84 22.69 -9.76 11.53
C LEU A 84 23.51 -9.39 12.77
N ARG A 85 24.67 -10.03 12.99
CA ARG A 85 25.59 -9.65 14.07
C ARG A 85 26.05 -8.20 13.90
N ASN A 86 26.50 -7.82 12.71
CA ASN A 86 26.95 -6.46 12.43
C ASN A 86 25.83 -5.42 12.61
N LEU A 87 24.62 -5.73 12.13
CA LEU A 87 23.45 -4.86 12.27
C LEU A 87 23.05 -4.64 13.73
N ARG A 88 23.02 -5.72 14.53
CA ARG A 88 22.67 -5.62 15.97
C ARG A 88 23.74 -4.90 16.77
N SER A 89 25.01 -5.10 16.44
CA SER A 89 26.13 -4.39 17.06
C SER A 89 26.14 -2.89 16.72
N SER A 90 25.72 -2.50 15.51
CA SER A 90 25.62 -1.09 15.13
C SER A 90 24.50 -0.36 15.87
N TRP A 91 23.40 -1.05 16.20
CA TRP A 91 22.32 -0.49 17.03
C TRP A 91 22.72 -0.39 18.51
N ALA A 92 23.48 -1.35 19.03
CA ALA A 92 24.00 -1.29 20.40
C ALA A 92 25.05 -0.18 20.61
N GLY A 93 25.72 0.28 19.55
CA GLY A 93 26.64 1.42 19.58
C GLY A 93 25.97 2.79 19.36
N ALA A 94 24.70 2.83 18.99
CA ALA A 94 23.94 4.06 18.76
C ALA A 94 23.25 4.61 20.03
N ASP A 95 23.28 3.87 21.13
CA ASP A 95 22.85 4.32 22.46
C ASP A 95 24.04 4.82 23.30
N HIS A 96 24.76 5.84 22.80
CA HIS A 96 25.70 6.63 23.59
C HIS A 96 25.75 8.08 23.07
N GLY A 97 24.88 8.94 23.61
CA GLY A 97 24.91 10.40 23.43
C GLY A 97 23.57 11.08 23.60
#